data_AF-A0A133N4P2-F1
#
_entry.id   AF-A0A133N4P2-F1
#
_cell.length_a   1.000
_cell.length_b   1.000
_cell.length_c   1.000
_cell.angle_alpha   90.00
_cell.angle_beta   90.00
_cell.angle_gamma   90.00
#
_symmetry.space_group_name_H-M   'P 1'
#
loop_
_entity.id
_entity.type
_entity.pdbx_description
1 polymer ?
#
loop_
_entity_poly.entity_id
_entity_poly.type
_entity_poly.pdbx_seq_one_letter_code
_entity_poly.pdbx_strand_id
1 'polypeptide(L)'
;MDVINMDKDKEISGLNNLEFKIIVQGILVGIIVGIVIMIYKTIIGFGMEGFNKVYSYTRENPKLIIPLFLVLIFLGFIVGIIVKKNPMIGGSGIPQVEGELSGKISVNWLRVFRDKFIGGIICMASGLSLGKEGPSVQIGASIGEGFAKIFKRSDFEKRLLITGGASSGLAVIFNAPLSGAIFALEEVHRSFSLPVMLAALSASLTGVFVDNLILGNDFCIKIPPTNSLPIQYYWTLLILGAILGVTGWIFNKGLLKTQDFYVKTLKKIPIQFKTIIPFVMVGILALTIPQAIDGGDSLIESVIGNNIAIKLLIVILVIKFIFTFFSYSSGVPGGIFFPLLAIGALVGAIFGLFLNKYLGISDSLIVNFIVLAMAAQFASIVKAPITGLMLITEMTGTFKHLLPVAITVTVAYLVSDMLNNKPIYESLLERLLERMNIKFNTGIKKKEIFDFEVKIGSELEGKLIKDVKWPEDSLIITIFRGAEEIIPNGEIKIQAGDVLEIIFSKEKQAQYYDEISEKTYCKI
;
A
#
# COMPACT_ATOMS: atom_id res chain seq x y z
N MET A 1 8.60 10.52 -49.15
CA MET A 1 9.29 10.00 -47.95
C MET A 1 9.52 11.08 -46.90
N ASP A 2 9.54 12.37 -47.26
CA ASP A 2 9.84 13.45 -46.29
C ASP A 2 8.70 13.88 -45.37
N VAL A 3 7.43 13.64 -45.73
CA VAL A 3 6.28 13.98 -44.87
C VAL A 3 6.14 13.02 -43.68
N ILE A 4 6.56 11.76 -43.83
CA ILE A 4 6.49 10.73 -42.77
C ILE A 4 7.61 10.93 -41.73
N ASN A 5 8.75 11.52 -42.12
CA ASN A 5 9.84 11.82 -41.19
C ASN A 5 9.59 13.10 -40.37
N MET A 6 8.93 14.11 -40.94
CA MET A 6 8.59 15.35 -40.21
C MET A 6 7.59 15.14 -39.07
N ASP A 7 6.63 14.20 -39.21
CA ASP A 7 5.68 13.88 -38.14
C ASP A 7 6.32 13.04 -37.02
N LYS A 8 7.22 12.10 -37.37
CA LYS A 8 8.00 11.36 -36.36
C LYS A 8 8.91 12.26 -35.55
N ASP A 9 9.61 13.20 -36.18
CA ASP A 9 10.51 14.12 -35.48
C ASP A 9 9.73 15.09 -34.56
N LYS A 10 8.52 15.51 -34.96
CA LYS A 10 7.63 16.31 -34.10
C LYS A 10 7.08 15.50 -32.92
N GLU A 11 6.64 14.26 -33.13
CA GLU A 11 6.18 13.38 -32.05
C GLU A 11 7.30 13.07 -31.04
N ILE A 12 8.51 12.77 -31.52
CA ILE A 12 9.69 12.52 -30.67
C ILE A 12 10.09 13.79 -29.89
N SER A 13 10.04 14.97 -30.53
CA SER A 13 10.30 16.24 -29.84
C SER A 13 9.25 16.58 -28.77
N GLY A 14 7.97 16.22 -29.00
CA GLY A 14 6.87 16.43 -28.07
C GLY A 14 6.91 15.48 -26.86
N LEU A 15 7.27 14.22 -27.08
CA LEU A 15 7.44 13.21 -26.03
C LEU A 15 8.59 13.57 -25.08
N ASN A 16 9.75 13.97 -25.61
CA ASN A 16 10.86 14.46 -24.80
C ASN A 16 10.47 15.69 -23.95
N ASN A 17 9.59 16.55 -24.48
CA ASN A 17 9.11 17.73 -23.76
C ASN A 17 8.13 17.37 -22.62
N LEU A 18 7.30 16.34 -22.81
CA LEU A 18 6.38 15.85 -21.77
C LEU A 18 7.13 15.16 -20.63
N GLU A 19 8.07 14.27 -20.95
CA GLU A 19 8.89 13.57 -19.95
C GLU A 19 9.71 14.55 -19.11
N PHE A 20 10.39 15.49 -19.78
CA PHE A 20 11.12 16.56 -19.10
C PHE A 20 10.21 17.37 -18.17
N LYS A 21 9.02 17.75 -18.64
CA LYS A 21 8.03 18.49 -17.85
C LYS A 21 7.57 17.68 -16.63
N ILE A 22 7.33 16.37 -16.77
CA ILE A 22 6.94 15.50 -15.65
C ILE A 22 8.06 15.44 -14.61
N ILE A 23 9.31 15.26 -15.04
CA ILE A 23 10.47 15.21 -14.14
C ILE A 23 10.60 16.52 -13.37
N VAL A 24 10.53 17.67 -14.06
CA VAL A 24 10.63 18.99 -13.40
C VAL A 24 9.50 19.20 -12.39
N GLN A 25 8.27 18.86 -12.74
CA GLN A 25 7.15 18.97 -11.80
C GLN A 25 7.30 18.01 -10.62
N GLY A 26 7.78 16.78 -10.86
CA GLY A 26 8.07 15.79 -9.83
C GLY A 26 9.16 16.26 -8.86
N ILE A 27 10.24 16.86 -9.35
CA ILE A 27 11.28 17.51 -8.53
C ILE A 27 10.66 18.60 -7.65
N LEU A 28 9.88 19.52 -8.22
CA LEU A 28 9.26 20.61 -7.46
C LEU A 28 8.31 20.11 -6.36
N VAL A 29 7.46 19.12 -6.68
CA VAL A 29 6.59 18.48 -5.69
C VAL A 29 7.42 17.76 -4.63
N GLY A 30 8.47 17.04 -5.04
CA GLY A 30 9.39 16.34 -4.15
C GLY A 30 10.05 17.26 -3.14
N ILE A 31 10.50 18.46 -3.54
CA ILE A 31 11.07 19.46 -2.62
C ILE A 31 10.05 19.85 -1.56
N ILE A 32 8.83 20.21 -1.97
CA ILE A 32 7.78 20.67 -1.06
C ILE A 32 7.38 19.56 -0.09
N VAL A 33 7.17 18.34 -0.61
CA VAL A 33 6.82 17.16 0.21
C VAL A 33 7.97 16.81 1.16
N GLY A 34 9.22 16.84 0.69
CA GLY A 34 10.42 16.63 1.52
C GLY A 34 10.45 17.54 2.74
N ILE A 35 10.30 18.84 2.55
CA ILE A 35 10.27 19.83 3.65
C ILE A 35 9.13 19.53 4.62
N VAL A 36 7.91 19.34 4.11
CA VAL A 36 6.73 19.13 4.95
C VAL A 36 6.85 17.85 5.77
N ILE A 37 7.23 16.74 5.14
CA ILE A 37 7.30 15.44 5.80
C ILE A 37 8.48 15.38 6.77
N MET A 38 9.59 16.05 6.46
CA MET A 38 10.69 16.26 7.40
C MET A 38 10.23 16.99 8.67
N ILE A 39 9.47 18.09 8.53
CA ILE A 39 8.88 18.80 9.68
C ILE A 39 7.89 17.88 10.43
N TYR A 40 7.03 17.17 9.70
CA TYR A 40 6.04 16.25 10.27
C TYR A 40 6.69 15.18 11.14
N LYS A 41 7.71 14.47 10.63
CA LYS A 41 8.39 13.41 11.38
C LYS A 41 9.20 13.95 12.56
N THR A 42 9.75 15.16 12.43
CA THR A 42 10.50 15.82 13.51
C THR A 42 9.59 16.19 14.68
N ILE A 43 8.41 16.78 14.40
CA ILE A 43 7.42 17.12 15.44
C ILE A 43 6.91 15.85 16.13
N ILE A 44 6.66 14.78 15.38
CA ILE A 44 6.29 13.48 15.95
C ILE A 44 7.40 12.96 16.87
N GLY A 45 8.66 13.02 16.44
CA GLY A 45 9.80 12.57 17.23
C GLY A 45 9.90 13.30 18.58
N PHE A 46 9.85 14.64 18.57
CA PHE A 46 9.83 15.43 19.80
C PHE A 46 8.61 15.13 20.68
N GLY A 47 7.44 14.93 20.07
CA GLY A 47 6.22 14.56 20.77
C GLY A 47 6.35 13.21 21.47
N MET A 48 6.85 12.19 20.76
CA MET A 48 7.09 10.85 21.31
C MET A 48 8.09 10.90 22.48
N GLU A 49 9.19 11.63 22.35
CA GLU A 49 10.16 11.80 23.43
C GLU A 49 9.52 12.47 24.66
N GLY A 50 8.73 13.53 24.45
CA GLY A 50 7.99 14.22 25.50
C GLY A 50 7.00 13.31 26.23
N PHE A 51 6.18 12.56 25.49
CA PHE A 51 5.24 11.61 26.08
C PHE A 51 5.95 10.47 26.80
N ASN A 52 7.06 9.95 26.26
CA ASN A 52 7.85 8.91 26.92
C ASN A 52 8.40 9.37 28.27
N LYS A 53 8.86 10.63 28.39
CA LYS A 53 9.25 11.25 29.67
C LYS A 53 8.08 11.37 30.65
N VAL A 54 6.89 11.73 30.15
CA VAL A 54 5.68 11.78 30.98
C VAL A 54 5.30 10.38 31.48
N TYR A 55 5.36 9.36 30.63
CA TYR A 55 5.05 7.98 31.00
C TYR A 55 6.07 7.41 32.00
N SER A 56 7.37 7.66 31.83
CA SER A 56 8.38 7.24 32.81
C SER A 56 8.17 7.92 34.16
N TYR A 57 7.96 9.23 34.18
CA TYR A 57 7.71 9.97 35.41
C TYR A 57 6.42 9.52 36.13
N THR A 58 5.39 9.16 35.37
CA THR A 58 4.13 8.64 35.93
C THR A 58 4.30 7.24 36.54
N ARG A 59 5.17 6.38 35.96
CA ARG A 59 5.49 5.07 36.56
C ARG A 59 6.13 5.19 37.94
N GLU A 60 6.92 6.24 38.16
CA GLU A 60 7.53 6.54 39.46
C GLU A 60 6.57 7.23 40.44
N ASN A 61 5.53 7.91 39.93
CA ASN A 61 4.62 8.73 40.73
C ASN A 61 3.14 8.36 40.50
N PRO A 62 2.58 7.38 41.23
CA PRO A 62 1.22 6.87 41.01
C PRO A 62 0.11 7.94 41.09
N LYS A 63 0.33 9.06 41.78
CA LYS A 63 -0.63 10.17 41.85
C LYS A 63 -0.90 10.81 40.48
N LEU A 64 0.02 10.66 39.53
CA LEU A 64 -0.10 11.22 38.17
C LEU A 64 -0.84 10.32 37.19
N ILE A 65 -1.22 9.10 37.59
CA ILE A 65 -1.97 8.18 36.74
C ILE A 65 -3.31 8.79 36.32
N ILE A 66 -4.07 9.37 37.25
CA ILE A 66 -5.37 10.01 36.92
C ILE A 66 -5.19 11.19 35.95
N PRO A 67 -4.30 12.18 36.23
CA PRO A 67 -3.97 13.23 35.27
C PRO A 67 -3.56 12.71 33.89
N LEU A 68 -2.75 11.66 33.82
CA LEU A 68 -2.32 11.07 32.54
C LEU A 68 -3.51 10.58 31.71
N PHE A 69 -4.41 9.80 32.33
CA PHE A 69 -5.60 9.30 31.63
C PHE A 69 -6.53 10.44 31.21
N LEU A 70 -6.70 11.49 32.02
CA LEU A 70 -7.49 12.66 31.63
C LEU A 70 -6.92 13.35 30.39
N VAL A 71 -5.59 13.53 30.32
CA VAL A 71 -4.92 14.09 29.14
C VAL A 71 -5.12 13.20 27.91
N LEU A 72 -4.89 11.88 28.03
CA LEU A 72 -5.05 10.95 26.92
C LEU A 72 -6.50 10.87 26.41
N ILE A 73 -7.48 10.87 27.32
CA ILE A 73 -8.91 10.92 26.98
C ILE A 73 -9.24 12.21 26.24
N PHE A 74 -8.74 13.34 26.72
CA PHE A 74 -8.94 14.64 26.07
C PHE A 74 -8.35 14.68 24.65
N LEU A 75 -7.13 14.17 24.47
CA LEU A 75 -6.50 14.07 23.14
C LEU A 75 -7.30 13.14 22.21
N GLY A 76 -7.73 11.98 22.70
CA GLY A 76 -8.59 11.07 21.95
C GLY A 76 -9.90 11.72 21.51
N PHE A 77 -10.50 12.54 22.37
CA PHE A 77 -11.70 13.30 22.04
C PHE A 77 -11.45 14.39 20.99
N ILE A 78 -10.36 15.15 21.10
CA ILE A 78 -9.95 16.15 20.09
C ILE A 78 -9.77 15.48 18.72
N VAL A 79 -8.98 14.42 18.64
CA VAL A 79 -8.77 13.67 17.39
C VAL A 79 -10.11 13.20 16.82
N GLY A 80 -10.99 12.72 17.69
CA GLY A 80 -12.34 12.34 17.34
C GLY A 80 -13.18 13.46 16.72
N ILE A 81 -13.05 14.70 17.18
CA ILE A 81 -13.68 15.88 16.57
C ILE A 81 -13.09 16.15 15.18
N ILE A 82 -11.75 16.08 15.03
CA ILE A 82 -11.08 16.32 13.75
C ILE A 82 -11.55 15.29 12.70
N VAL A 83 -11.57 14.00 13.08
CA VAL A 83 -12.05 12.90 12.22
C VAL A 83 -13.53 13.05 11.89
N LYS A 84 -14.37 13.47 12.85
CA LYS A 84 -15.79 13.74 12.57
C LYS A 84 -15.97 14.84 11.53
N LYS A 85 -15.17 15.90 11.62
CA LYS A 85 -15.25 17.05 10.70
C LYS A 85 -14.75 16.70 9.30
N ASN A 86 -13.71 15.86 9.21
CA ASN A 86 -13.15 15.43 7.93
C ASN A 86 -12.89 13.91 7.94
N PRO A 87 -13.90 13.09 7.62
CA PRO A 87 -13.77 11.63 7.66
C PRO A 87 -12.67 11.06 6.76
N MET A 88 -12.28 11.80 5.71
CA MET A 88 -11.24 11.42 4.75
C MET A 88 -9.84 11.30 5.35
N ILE A 89 -9.61 11.84 6.55
CA ILE A 89 -8.31 11.70 7.23
C ILE A 89 -8.19 10.40 8.03
N GLY A 90 -9.28 9.64 8.21
CA GLY A 90 -9.28 8.45 9.08
C GLY A 90 -8.43 7.30 8.52
N GLY A 91 -7.80 6.54 9.42
CA GLY A 91 -6.96 5.40 9.05
C GLY A 91 -5.71 5.80 8.26
N SER A 92 -5.27 4.92 7.36
CA SER A 92 -3.99 5.06 6.65
C SER A 92 -3.94 6.33 5.81
N GLY A 93 -4.83 6.48 4.84
CA GLY A 93 -4.74 7.52 3.82
C GLY A 93 -4.38 6.95 2.44
N ILE A 94 -3.68 5.81 2.39
CA ILE A 94 -3.37 5.10 1.13
C ILE A 94 -4.65 4.72 0.36
N PRO A 95 -5.67 4.07 0.97
CA PRO A 95 -6.93 3.78 0.28
C PRO A 95 -7.61 5.02 -0.30
N GLN A 96 -7.54 6.16 0.41
CA GLN A 96 -8.11 7.41 -0.06
C GLN A 96 -7.41 7.93 -1.32
N VAL A 97 -6.07 7.85 -1.35
CA VAL A 97 -5.27 8.24 -2.52
C VAL A 97 -5.54 7.30 -3.70
N GLU A 98 -5.62 5.98 -3.48
CA GLU A 98 -6.04 5.02 -4.51
C GLU A 98 -7.45 5.32 -5.04
N GLY A 99 -8.38 5.66 -4.15
CA GLY A 99 -9.74 6.08 -4.51
C GLY A 99 -9.75 7.35 -5.34
N GLU A 100 -8.87 8.31 -5.06
CA GLU A 100 -8.73 9.55 -5.81
C GLU A 100 -8.10 9.32 -7.19
N LEU A 101 -7.02 8.54 -7.26
CA LEU A 101 -6.37 8.16 -8.51
C LEU A 101 -7.26 7.30 -9.40
N SER A 102 -8.14 6.49 -8.83
CA SER A 102 -9.16 5.74 -9.58
C SER A 102 -10.39 6.59 -9.94
N GLY A 103 -10.45 7.85 -9.53
CA GLY A 103 -11.55 8.78 -9.79
C GLY A 103 -12.83 8.48 -9.00
N LYS A 104 -12.77 7.59 -8.00
CA LYS A 104 -13.91 7.19 -7.16
C LYS A 104 -14.13 8.14 -5.98
N ILE A 105 -13.08 8.84 -5.57
CA ILE A 105 -13.07 9.75 -4.43
C ILE A 105 -12.59 11.12 -4.91
N SER A 106 -13.19 12.18 -4.37
CA SER A 106 -12.65 13.54 -4.49
C SER A 106 -12.53 14.15 -3.09
N VAL A 107 -11.43 14.86 -2.84
CA VAL A 107 -11.17 15.47 -1.54
C VAL A 107 -10.83 16.94 -1.68
N ASN A 108 -10.91 17.65 -0.56
CA ASN A 108 -10.34 18.98 -0.46
C ASN A 108 -8.91 18.84 0.06
N TRP A 109 -7.94 18.94 -0.85
CA TRP A 109 -6.51 18.79 -0.56
C TRP A 109 -6.06 19.56 0.68
N LEU A 110 -6.46 20.83 0.83
CA LEU A 110 -6.00 21.69 1.93
C LEU A 110 -6.56 21.26 3.28
N ARG A 111 -7.84 20.84 3.32
CA ARG A 111 -8.46 20.31 4.55
C ARG A 111 -7.83 18.98 4.94
N VAL A 112 -7.67 18.07 3.98
CA VAL A 112 -7.04 16.76 4.23
C VAL A 112 -5.61 16.96 4.71
N PHE A 113 -4.81 17.76 4.01
CA PHE A 113 -3.45 18.14 4.40
C PHE A 113 -3.38 18.59 5.86
N ARG A 114 -4.11 19.65 6.23
CA ARG A 114 -4.04 20.25 7.57
C ARG A 114 -4.51 19.27 8.65
N ASP A 115 -5.67 18.66 8.44
CA ASP A 115 -6.33 17.88 9.48
C ASP A 115 -5.66 16.51 9.67
N LYS A 116 -5.10 15.93 8.60
CA LYS A 116 -4.26 14.72 8.65
C LYS A 116 -2.92 15.00 9.33
N PHE A 117 -2.30 16.14 9.05
CA PHE A 117 -1.04 16.56 9.69
C PHE A 117 -1.23 16.71 11.21
N ILE A 118 -2.22 17.48 11.66
CA ILE A 118 -2.45 17.71 13.09
C ILE A 118 -2.90 16.43 13.80
N GLY A 119 -3.89 15.72 13.24
CA GLY A 119 -4.42 14.52 13.86
C GLY A 119 -3.37 13.39 13.93
N GLY A 120 -2.56 13.23 12.88
CA GLY A 120 -1.48 12.25 12.82
C GLY A 120 -0.40 12.51 13.87
N ILE A 121 0.00 13.78 14.06
CA ILE A 121 0.94 14.17 15.14
C ILE A 121 0.41 13.74 16.50
N ILE A 122 -0.83 14.08 16.83
CA ILE A 122 -1.41 13.76 18.15
C ILE A 122 -1.42 12.24 18.37
N CYS A 123 -1.86 11.47 17.39
CA CYS A 123 -1.93 10.00 17.50
C CYS A 123 -0.55 9.36 17.68
N MET A 124 0.44 9.75 16.88
CA MET A 124 1.77 9.12 16.90
C MET A 124 2.61 9.58 18.09
N ALA A 125 2.59 10.88 18.39
CA ALA A 125 3.27 11.42 19.56
C ALA A 125 2.77 10.78 20.86
N SER A 126 1.45 10.54 20.96
CA SER A 126 0.85 9.88 22.11
C SER A 126 1.09 8.36 22.14
N GLY A 127 1.82 7.77 21.20
CA GLY A 127 2.19 6.36 21.24
C GLY A 127 1.10 5.36 20.81
N LEU A 128 0.13 5.76 19.98
CA LEU A 128 -0.80 4.79 19.36
C LEU A 128 -0.01 3.82 18.47
N SER A 129 -0.50 2.57 18.33
CA SER A 129 0.09 1.58 17.42
C SER A 129 -0.28 1.83 15.97
N LEU A 130 0.31 2.90 15.43
CA LEU A 130 0.08 3.47 14.11
C LEU A 130 1.39 4.00 13.55
N GLY A 131 1.53 3.92 12.24
CA GLY A 131 2.72 4.37 11.52
C GLY A 131 2.54 5.73 10.83
N LYS A 132 3.64 6.50 10.77
CA LYS A 132 3.72 7.83 10.13
C LYS A 132 3.62 7.82 8.62
N GLU A 133 3.79 6.66 8.00
CA GLU A 133 3.79 6.51 6.56
C GLU A 133 2.43 6.79 5.91
N GLY A 134 1.33 6.25 6.44
CA GLY A 134 0.00 6.45 5.85
C GLY A 134 -0.36 7.93 5.74
N PRO A 135 -0.25 8.70 6.85
CA PRO A 135 -0.40 10.15 6.82
C PRO A 135 0.58 10.83 5.88
N SER A 136 1.87 10.44 5.86
CA SER A 136 2.85 11.07 4.97
C SER A 136 2.50 10.89 3.49
N VAL A 137 2.03 9.71 3.09
CA VAL A 137 1.60 9.41 1.72
C VAL A 137 0.39 10.27 1.35
N GLN A 138 -0.60 10.37 2.23
CA GLN A 138 -1.79 11.18 1.97
C GLN A 138 -1.52 12.69 2.00
N ILE A 139 -0.63 13.15 2.88
CA ILE A 139 -0.16 14.55 2.93
C ILE A 139 0.60 14.88 1.66
N GLY A 140 1.51 14.01 1.23
CA GLY A 140 2.26 14.16 -0.01
C GLY A 140 1.35 14.19 -1.24
N ALA A 141 0.39 13.27 -1.32
CA ALA A 141 -0.65 13.26 -2.35
C ALA A 141 -1.46 14.57 -2.37
N SER A 142 -1.85 15.09 -1.20
CA SER A 142 -2.58 16.36 -1.07
C SER A 142 -1.74 17.56 -1.55
N ILE A 143 -0.43 17.55 -1.32
CA ILE A 143 0.49 18.57 -1.85
C ILE A 143 0.57 18.48 -3.37
N GLY A 144 0.69 17.26 -3.93
CA GLY A 144 0.64 17.03 -5.37
C GLY A 144 -0.66 17.52 -6.00
N GLU A 145 -1.81 17.23 -5.39
CA GLU A 145 -3.12 17.72 -5.81
C GLU A 145 -3.21 19.26 -5.74
N GLY A 146 -2.71 19.85 -4.65
CA GLY A 146 -2.65 21.29 -4.45
C GLY A 146 -1.79 21.99 -5.51
N PHE A 147 -0.61 21.45 -5.80
CA PHE A 147 0.29 21.94 -6.86
C PHE A 147 -0.43 21.90 -8.21
N ALA A 148 -1.04 20.77 -8.55
CA ALA A 148 -1.78 20.62 -9.81
C ALA A 148 -2.92 21.66 -9.95
N LYS A 149 -3.68 21.89 -8.87
CA LYS A 149 -4.78 22.87 -8.84
C LYS A 149 -4.27 24.32 -8.97
N ILE A 150 -3.22 24.68 -8.25
CA ILE A 150 -2.64 26.04 -8.28
C ILE A 150 -2.10 26.36 -9.68
N PHE A 151 -1.38 25.42 -10.29
CA PHE A 151 -0.78 25.59 -11.61
C PHE A 151 -1.71 25.19 -12.77
N LYS A 152 -3.00 24.91 -12.49
CA LYS A 152 -4.03 24.54 -13.47
C LYS A 152 -3.58 23.42 -14.43
N ARG A 153 -2.98 22.36 -13.88
CA ARG A 153 -2.51 21.20 -14.63
C ARG A 153 -3.69 20.36 -15.13
N SER A 154 -3.46 19.59 -16.20
CA SER A 154 -4.46 18.64 -16.72
C SER A 154 -4.79 17.53 -15.70
N ASP A 155 -5.91 16.83 -15.88
CA ASP A 155 -6.27 15.71 -15.00
C ASP A 155 -5.24 14.57 -15.03
N PHE A 156 -4.61 14.35 -16.18
CA PHE A 156 -3.51 13.39 -16.32
C PHE A 156 -2.30 13.82 -15.49
N GLU A 157 -1.80 15.05 -15.67
CA GLU A 157 -0.69 15.59 -14.87
C GLU A 157 -1.03 15.61 -13.37
N LYS A 158 -2.26 15.94 -13.00
CA LYS A 158 -2.71 15.92 -11.60
C LYS A 158 -2.53 14.53 -10.98
N ARG A 159 -2.92 13.46 -11.68
CA ARG A 159 -2.73 12.07 -11.20
C ARG A 159 -1.24 11.72 -11.04
N LEU A 160 -0.40 12.15 -11.97
CA LEU A 160 1.06 11.98 -11.86
C LEU A 160 1.62 12.73 -10.64
N LEU A 161 1.17 13.96 -10.38
CA LEU A 161 1.63 14.77 -9.26
C LEU A 161 1.15 14.25 -7.91
N ILE A 162 -0.09 13.78 -7.83
CA ILE A 162 -0.62 13.06 -6.65
C ILE A 162 0.26 11.84 -6.37
N THR A 163 0.60 11.07 -7.40
CA THR A 163 1.41 9.86 -7.29
C THR A 163 2.85 10.17 -6.88
N GLY A 164 3.47 11.19 -7.49
CA GLY A 164 4.79 11.69 -7.12
C GLY A 164 4.83 12.18 -5.68
N GLY A 165 3.80 12.93 -5.25
CA GLY A 165 3.67 13.37 -3.87
C GLY A 165 3.51 12.20 -2.88
N ALA A 166 2.66 11.23 -3.22
CA ALA A 166 2.46 10.01 -2.43
C ALA A 166 3.76 9.19 -2.29
N SER A 167 4.49 9.05 -3.39
CA SER A 167 5.79 8.39 -3.48
C SER A 167 6.85 9.08 -2.60
N SER A 168 6.96 10.41 -2.73
CA SER A 168 7.87 11.23 -1.94
C SER A 168 7.55 11.17 -0.45
N GLY A 169 6.26 11.18 -0.08
CA GLY A 169 5.81 11.04 1.29
C GLY A 169 6.31 9.75 1.95
N LEU A 170 6.16 8.61 1.27
CA LEU A 170 6.70 7.33 1.76
C LEU A 170 8.22 7.34 1.83
N ALA A 171 8.88 7.81 0.76
CA ALA A 171 10.33 7.78 0.63
C ALA A 171 11.04 8.54 1.76
N VAL A 172 10.55 9.73 2.11
CA VAL A 172 11.13 10.59 3.16
C VAL A 172 10.99 9.97 4.56
N ILE A 173 9.93 9.21 4.79
CA ILE A 173 9.73 8.52 6.08
C ILE A 173 10.73 7.39 6.28
N PHE A 174 11.05 6.64 5.22
CA PHE A 174 11.94 5.48 5.30
C PHE A 174 13.39 5.77 4.86
N ASN A 175 13.68 6.97 4.36
CA ASN A 175 14.92 7.29 3.65
C ASN A 175 15.18 6.28 2.52
N ALA A 176 14.13 5.98 1.73
CA ALA A 176 14.10 4.89 0.75
C ALA A 176 13.43 5.34 -0.56
N PRO A 177 14.14 6.09 -1.43
CA PRO A 177 13.57 6.69 -2.63
C PRO A 177 13.11 5.67 -3.69
N LEU A 178 13.82 4.55 -3.88
CA LEU A 178 13.41 3.53 -4.85
C LEU A 178 12.15 2.81 -4.38
N SER A 179 12.07 2.49 -3.09
CA SER A 179 10.94 1.83 -2.46
C SER A 179 9.70 2.72 -2.49
N GLY A 180 9.86 4.03 -2.24
CA GLY A 180 8.78 4.99 -2.41
C GLY A 180 8.24 5.05 -3.83
N ALA A 181 9.12 4.94 -4.84
CA ALA A 181 8.71 4.91 -6.24
C ALA A 181 7.98 3.60 -6.58
N ILE A 182 8.58 2.45 -6.28
CA ILE A 182 7.97 1.13 -6.55
C ILE A 182 6.64 0.98 -5.82
N PHE A 183 6.52 1.44 -4.57
CA PHE A 183 5.25 1.44 -3.85
C PHE A 183 4.17 2.24 -4.56
N ALA A 184 4.54 3.38 -5.14
CA ALA A 184 3.60 4.20 -5.89
C ALA A 184 3.11 3.50 -7.16
N LEU A 185 3.97 2.73 -7.83
CA LEU A 185 3.62 1.96 -9.04
C LEU A 185 2.83 0.70 -8.72
N GLU A 186 3.28 -0.07 -7.72
CA GLU A 186 2.77 -1.39 -7.37
C GLU A 186 1.47 -1.30 -6.57
N GLU A 187 1.39 -0.41 -5.56
CA GLU A 187 0.22 -0.34 -4.65
C GLU A 187 -0.68 0.86 -4.95
N VAL A 188 -0.13 2.08 -5.04
CA VAL A 188 -0.94 3.31 -5.06
C VAL A 188 -1.61 3.57 -6.42
N HIS A 189 -0.85 3.47 -7.51
CA HIS A 189 -1.33 3.72 -8.87
C HIS A 189 -1.68 2.41 -9.61
N ARG A 190 -1.12 1.27 -9.19
CA ARG A 190 -1.31 -0.06 -9.81
C ARG A 190 -1.06 -0.07 -11.33
N SER A 191 -0.05 0.68 -11.77
CA SER A 191 0.34 0.78 -13.19
C SER A 191 1.84 1.04 -13.31
N PHE A 192 2.50 0.20 -14.10
CA PHE A 192 3.92 0.34 -14.44
C PHE A 192 4.09 1.08 -15.77
N SER A 193 3.73 2.37 -15.79
CA SER A 193 3.94 3.23 -16.95
C SER A 193 5.12 4.18 -16.74
N LEU A 194 5.83 4.51 -17.81
CA LEU A 194 6.98 5.42 -17.77
C LEU A 194 6.63 6.80 -17.15
N PRO A 195 5.51 7.46 -17.50
CA PRO A 195 5.15 8.74 -16.88
C PRO A 195 4.98 8.68 -15.36
N VAL A 196 4.35 7.60 -14.87
CA VAL A 196 4.17 7.37 -13.42
C VAL A 196 5.51 7.14 -12.76
N MET A 197 6.37 6.33 -13.37
CA MET A 197 7.73 6.07 -12.88
C MET A 197 8.57 7.35 -12.79
N LEU A 198 8.56 8.19 -13.84
CA LEU A 198 9.31 9.45 -13.87
C LEU A 198 8.81 10.41 -12.78
N ALA A 199 7.49 10.56 -12.62
CA ALA A 199 6.91 11.41 -11.58
C ALA A 199 7.26 10.90 -10.17
N ALA A 200 7.13 9.59 -9.94
CA ALA A 200 7.38 8.96 -8.65
C ALA A 200 8.86 9.04 -8.25
N LEU A 201 9.78 8.60 -9.13
CA LEU A 201 11.22 8.60 -8.86
C LEU A 201 11.78 10.01 -8.67
N SER A 202 11.40 10.97 -9.53
CA SER A 202 11.91 12.34 -9.42
C SER A 202 11.46 13.00 -8.12
N ALA A 203 10.21 12.79 -7.70
CA ALA A 203 9.68 13.32 -6.44
C ALA A 203 10.26 12.60 -5.21
N SER A 204 10.43 11.27 -5.26
CA SER A 204 10.98 10.50 -4.14
C SER A 204 12.45 10.81 -3.90
N LEU A 205 13.27 10.83 -4.95
CA LEU A 205 14.69 11.18 -4.87
C LEU A 205 14.88 12.59 -4.32
N THR A 206 14.13 13.56 -4.84
CA THR A 206 14.28 14.95 -4.42
C THR A 206 13.78 15.18 -2.99
N GLY A 207 12.67 14.53 -2.60
CA GLY A 207 12.16 14.61 -1.23
C GLY A 207 13.16 14.06 -0.21
N VAL A 208 13.72 12.87 -0.47
CA VAL A 208 14.75 12.26 0.36
C VAL A 208 16.02 13.09 0.39
N PHE A 209 16.43 13.66 -0.75
CA PHE A 209 17.59 14.55 -0.81
C PHE A 209 17.42 15.76 0.11
N VAL A 210 16.27 16.43 0.07
CA VAL A 210 15.98 17.59 0.93
C VAL A 210 15.97 17.21 2.41
N ASP A 211 15.40 16.06 2.74
CA ASP A 211 15.40 15.54 4.10
C ASP A 211 16.82 15.27 4.62
N ASN A 212 17.64 14.59 3.82
CA ASN A 212 19.02 14.25 4.17
C ASN A 212 19.94 15.48 4.25
N LEU A 213 19.67 16.55 3.49
CA LEU A 213 20.40 17.81 3.63
C LEU A 213 20.21 18.47 5.00
N ILE A 214 19.04 18.29 5.62
CA ILE A 214 18.65 19.00 6.84
C ILE A 214 18.87 18.13 8.08
N LEU A 215 18.48 16.86 8.03
CA LEU A 215 18.54 15.94 9.16
C LEU A 215 19.74 14.97 9.12
N GLY A 216 20.50 14.96 8.02
CA GLY A 216 21.55 13.97 7.78
C GLY A 216 21.02 12.64 7.25
N ASN A 217 21.94 11.78 6.81
CA ASN A 217 21.62 10.49 6.18
C ASN A 217 21.48 9.37 7.22
N ASP A 218 20.41 9.44 8.02
CA ASP A 218 20.07 8.40 9.00
C ASP A 218 18.80 7.65 8.56
N PHE A 219 18.85 6.32 8.55
CA PHE A 219 17.66 5.49 8.34
C PHE A 219 16.72 5.56 9.54
N CYS A 220 15.42 5.45 9.27
CA CYS A 220 14.41 5.45 10.33
C CYS A 220 14.51 4.23 11.27
N ILE A 221 15.11 3.12 10.81
CA ILE A 221 15.38 1.94 11.62
C ILE A 221 16.85 1.60 11.42
N LYS A 222 17.62 1.61 12.51
CA LYS A 222 19.06 1.31 12.48
C LYS A 222 19.29 -0.20 12.50
N ILE A 223 19.55 -0.78 11.33
CA ILE A 223 19.90 -2.19 11.18
C ILE A 223 21.44 -2.30 11.16
N PRO A 224 22.07 -3.06 12.08
CA PRO A 224 23.50 -3.26 12.07
C PRO A 224 23.92 -4.03 10.82
N PRO A 225 25.13 -3.81 10.28
CA PRO A 225 25.62 -4.58 9.15
C PRO A 225 25.70 -6.06 9.52
N THR A 226 25.02 -6.90 8.75
CA THR A 226 25.02 -8.36 8.95
C THR A 226 25.72 -9.08 7.80
N ASN A 227 26.24 -10.27 8.11
CA ASN A 227 26.69 -11.20 7.09
C ASN A 227 25.48 -11.81 6.38
N SER A 228 25.65 -12.13 5.10
CA SER A 228 24.65 -12.87 4.32
C SER A 228 24.34 -14.21 4.99
N LEU A 229 23.06 -14.58 5.02
CA LEU A 229 22.64 -15.89 5.51
C LEU A 229 23.31 -16.99 4.67
N PRO A 230 24.03 -17.95 5.27
CA PRO A 230 24.60 -19.06 4.53
C PRO A 230 23.54 -19.90 3.79
N ILE A 231 23.87 -20.36 2.58
CA ILE A 231 22.96 -21.13 1.72
C ILE A 231 22.37 -22.37 2.42
N GLN A 232 23.14 -23.00 3.32
CA GLN A 232 22.72 -24.17 4.08
C GLN A 232 21.49 -23.92 4.96
N TYR A 233 21.18 -22.67 5.30
CA TYR A 233 20.01 -22.32 6.11
C TYR A 233 18.82 -21.86 5.27
N TYR A 234 18.88 -21.89 3.94
CA TYR A 234 17.79 -21.37 3.09
C TYR A 234 16.48 -22.15 3.24
N TRP A 235 16.53 -23.42 3.62
CA TRP A 235 15.31 -24.20 3.91
C TRP A 235 14.50 -23.59 5.06
N THR A 236 15.15 -22.92 6.02
CA THR A 236 14.45 -22.23 7.12
C THR A 236 13.63 -21.04 6.63
N LEU A 237 13.99 -20.45 5.48
CA LEU A 237 13.27 -19.33 4.88
C LEU A 237 11.92 -19.73 4.32
N LEU A 238 11.78 -20.99 3.87
CA LEU A 238 10.50 -21.54 3.42
C LEU A 238 9.53 -21.65 4.60
N ILE A 239 10.03 -22.12 5.76
CA ILE A 239 9.25 -22.23 6.99
C ILE A 239 8.87 -20.84 7.51
N LEU A 240 9.84 -19.93 7.57
CA LEU A 240 9.61 -18.54 7.98
C LEU A 240 8.58 -17.86 7.06
N GLY A 241 8.71 -18.01 5.75
CA GLY A 241 7.76 -17.49 4.78
C GLY A 241 6.35 -18.05 5.00
N ALA A 242 6.22 -19.36 5.25
CA ALA A 242 4.92 -19.97 5.54
C ALA A 242 4.28 -19.43 6.82
N ILE A 243 5.06 -19.29 7.91
CA ILE A 243 4.60 -18.66 9.15
C ILE A 243 4.12 -17.24 8.87
N LEU A 244 4.89 -16.47 8.10
CA LEU A 244 4.57 -15.07 7.78
C LEU A 244 3.33 -14.93 6.90
N GLY A 245 3.11 -15.85 5.97
CA GLY A 245 1.88 -15.91 5.18
C GLY A 245 0.64 -16.11 6.06
N VAL A 246 0.74 -16.99 7.06
CA VAL A 246 -0.33 -17.22 8.05
C VAL A 246 -0.51 -16.01 8.96
N THR A 247 0.57 -15.41 9.49
CA THR A 247 0.46 -14.22 10.35
C THR A 247 -0.08 -13.01 9.60
N GLY A 248 0.22 -12.86 8.31
CA GLY A 248 -0.37 -11.85 7.45
C GLY A 248 -1.88 -12.05 7.24
N TRP A 249 -2.34 -13.30 7.07
CA TRP A 249 -3.77 -13.61 7.03
C TRP A 249 -4.46 -13.30 8.38
N ILE A 250 -3.84 -13.66 9.51
CA ILE A 250 -4.33 -13.32 10.85
C ILE A 250 -4.45 -11.80 11.01
N PHE A 251 -3.44 -11.05 10.53
CA PHE A 251 -3.45 -9.59 10.58
C PHE A 251 -4.66 -9.01 9.82
N ASN A 252 -4.85 -9.39 8.56
CA ASN A 252 -5.92 -8.85 7.73
C ASN A 252 -7.30 -9.22 8.29
N LYS A 253 -7.53 -10.50 8.64
CA LYS A 253 -8.80 -10.93 9.22
C LYS A 253 -9.07 -10.27 10.57
N GLY A 254 -8.05 -10.15 11.42
CA GLY A 254 -8.16 -9.49 12.72
C GLY A 254 -8.52 -8.02 12.59
N LEU A 255 -7.79 -7.27 11.74
CA LEU A 255 -8.03 -5.86 11.48
C LEU A 255 -9.46 -5.62 10.97
N LEU A 256 -9.89 -6.39 9.96
CA LEU A 256 -11.22 -6.23 9.36
C LEU A 256 -12.34 -6.62 10.33
N LYS A 257 -12.17 -7.66 11.15
CA LYS A 257 -13.13 -8.03 12.20
C LYS A 257 -13.23 -6.95 13.27
N THR A 258 -12.11 -6.36 13.69
CA THR A 258 -12.14 -5.27 14.68
C THR A 258 -12.80 -4.02 14.09
N GLN A 259 -12.60 -3.70 12.81
CA GLN A 259 -13.38 -2.65 12.14
C GLN A 259 -14.89 -2.94 12.16
N ASP A 260 -15.30 -4.19 11.90
CA ASP A 260 -16.71 -4.58 11.97
C ASP A 260 -17.26 -4.43 13.38
N PHE A 261 -16.47 -4.74 14.42
CA PHE A 261 -16.84 -4.49 15.81
C PHE A 261 -17.07 -3.00 16.11
N TYR A 262 -16.17 -2.11 15.66
CA TYR A 262 -16.34 -0.66 15.82
C TYR A 262 -17.56 -0.10 15.07
N VAL A 263 -17.90 -0.67 13.91
CA VAL A 263 -19.04 -0.22 13.10
C VAL A 263 -20.37 -0.79 13.61
N LYS A 264 -20.44 -2.11 13.86
CA LYS A 264 -21.68 -2.83 14.18
C LYS A 264 -22.00 -2.76 15.67
N THR A 265 -21.06 -3.14 16.52
CA THR A 265 -21.28 -3.23 17.97
C THR A 265 -21.29 -1.85 18.63
N LEU A 266 -20.33 -0.99 18.26
CA LEU A 266 -20.25 0.37 18.79
C LEU A 266 -21.07 1.39 17.96
N LYS A 267 -22.07 0.94 17.17
CA LYS A 267 -22.84 1.81 16.26
C LYS A 267 -23.44 3.04 16.95
N LYS A 268 -23.93 2.88 18.18
CA LYS A 268 -24.58 3.95 18.96
C LYS A 268 -23.60 4.99 19.53
N ILE A 269 -22.31 4.67 19.60
CA ILE A 269 -21.30 5.54 20.18
C ILE A 269 -20.83 6.53 19.10
N PRO A 270 -20.85 7.86 19.35
CA PRO A 270 -20.29 8.83 18.42
C PRO A 270 -18.78 8.60 18.19
N ILE A 271 -18.28 8.94 16.99
CA ILE A 271 -16.88 8.75 16.64
C ILE A 271 -15.92 9.41 17.65
N GLN A 272 -16.31 10.54 18.25
CA GLN A 272 -15.48 11.27 19.22
C GLN A 272 -15.16 10.48 20.49
N PHE A 273 -16.00 9.50 20.84
CA PHE A 273 -15.78 8.63 21.99
C PHE A 273 -15.12 7.32 21.58
N LYS A 274 -15.34 6.85 20.34
CA LYS A 274 -14.65 5.65 19.80
C LYS A 274 -13.14 5.85 19.74
N THR A 275 -12.70 7.05 19.40
CA THR A 275 -11.27 7.40 19.32
C THR A 275 -10.58 7.46 20.67
N ILE A 276 -11.31 7.54 21.79
CA ILE A 276 -10.74 7.52 23.15
C ILE A 276 -10.18 6.14 23.50
N ILE A 277 -10.80 5.07 23.01
CA ILE A 277 -10.45 3.67 23.33
C ILE A 277 -8.94 3.40 23.14
N PRO A 278 -8.33 3.65 21.97
CA PRO A 278 -6.91 3.41 21.81
C PRO A 278 -6.00 4.32 22.65
N PHE A 279 -6.42 5.54 22.99
CA PHE A 279 -5.66 6.42 23.88
C PHE A 279 -5.66 5.91 25.33
N VAL A 280 -6.77 5.31 25.78
CA VAL A 280 -6.81 4.62 27.09
C VAL A 280 -5.91 3.39 27.06
N MET A 281 -5.90 2.64 25.95
CA MET A 281 -4.98 1.50 25.78
C MET A 281 -3.50 1.92 25.84
N VAL A 282 -3.14 3.06 25.23
CA VAL A 282 -1.80 3.66 25.40
C VAL A 282 -1.48 3.82 26.87
N GLY A 283 -2.35 4.49 27.66
CA GLY A 283 -2.08 4.76 29.07
C GLY A 283 -1.83 3.49 29.87
N ILE A 284 -2.57 2.42 29.61
CA ILE A 284 -2.38 1.11 30.25
C ILE A 284 -1.04 0.49 29.81
N LEU A 285 -0.76 0.46 28.51
CA LEU A 285 0.43 -0.19 27.96
C LEU A 285 1.71 0.58 28.30
N ALA A 286 1.69 1.90 28.25
CA ALA A 286 2.82 2.76 28.58
C ALA A 286 3.26 2.61 30.05
N LEU A 287 2.33 2.27 30.96
CA LEU A 287 2.63 2.03 32.36
C LEU A 287 3.03 0.57 32.66
N THR A 288 2.60 -0.39 31.84
CA THR A 288 2.82 -1.84 32.09
C THR A 288 3.89 -2.46 31.20
N ILE A 289 3.81 -2.27 29.88
CA ILE A 289 4.73 -2.82 28.87
C ILE A 289 5.07 -1.70 27.87
N PRO A 290 6.00 -0.79 28.22
CA PRO A 290 6.34 0.36 27.38
C PRO A 290 6.91 -0.01 26.00
N GLN A 291 7.39 -1.24 25.82
CA GLN A 291 7.89 -1.72 24.53
C GLN A 291 6.77 -1.99 23.51
N ALA A 292 5.52 -2.09 23.96
CA ALA A 292 4.39 -2.45 23.10
C ALA A 292 3.64 -1.25 22.52
N ILE A 293 3.91 -0.02 22.99
CA ILE A 293 3.30 1.20 22.44
C ILE A 293 3.91 1.58 21.09
N ASP A 294 3.54 2.74 20.53
CA ASP A 294 4.04 3.34 19.29
C ASP A 294 3.89 2.49 18.00
N GLY A 295 4.38 2.98 16.87
CA GLY A 295 4.30 2.27 15.58
C GLY A 295 5.15 0.99 15.54
N GLY A 296 6.15 0.87 16.39
CA GLY A 296 7.06 -0.26 16.51
C GLY A 296 8.43 -0.05 15.90
N ASP A 297 8.78 1.15 15.46
CA ASP A 297 10.15 1.52 15.06
C ASP A 297 11.15 1.29 16.20
N SER A 298 10.85 1.82 17.39
CA SER A 298 11.65 1.60 18.60
C SER A 298 11.72 0.11 18.99
N LEU A 299 10.62 -0.61 18.80
CA LEU A 299 10.51 -2.04 19.10
C LEU A 299 11.41 -2.87 18.18
N ILE A 300 11.45 -2.58 16.87
CA ILE A 300 12.32 -3.28 15.92
C ILE A 300 13.79 -3.14 16.34
N GLU A 301 14.24 -1.93 16.66
CA GLU A 301 15.61 -1.68 17.12
C GLU A 301 15.91 -2.42 18.43
N SER A 302 14.96 -2.41 19.37
CA SER A 302 15.13 -3.07 20.67
C SER A 302 15.32 -4.58 20.55
N VAL A 303 14.71 -5.21 19.53
CA VAL A 303 14.76 -6.65 19.30
C VAL A 303 16.02 -7.07 18.54
N ILE A 304 16.59 -6.18 17.73
CA ILE A 304 17.85 -6.41 17.01
C ILE A 304 19.07 -6.36 17.96
N GLY A 305 19.01 -5.53 19.01
CA GLY A 305 20.15 -5.27 19.89
C GLY A 305 20.15 -5.97 21.25
N ASN A 306 19.02 -6.52 21.71
CA ASN A 306 18.90 -7.05 23.08
C ASN A 306 18.50 -8.53 23.13
N ASN A 307 19.05 -9.25 24.10
CA ASN A 307 18.63 -10.62 24.45
C ASN A 307 17.32 -10.60 25.23
N ILE A 308 16.21 -10.41 24.51
CA ILE A 308 14.86 -10.46 25.07
C ILE A 308 14.41 -11.93 25.15
N ALA A 309 13.86 -12.33 26.30
CA ALA A 309 13.34 -13.68 26.48
C ALA A 309 12.21 -13.97 25.48
N ILE A 310 12.25 -15.13 24.82
CA ILE A 310 11.23 -15.57 23.83
C ILE A 310 9.80 -15.45 24.39
N LYS A 311 9.60 -15.78 25.67
CA LYS A 311 8.29 -15.66 26.34
C LYS A 311 7.76 -14.22 26.32
N LEU A 312 8.62 -13.23 26.59
CA LEU A 312 8.24 -11.82 26.57
C LEU A 312 7.94 -11.34 25.14
N LEU A 313 8.72 -11.78 24.15
CA LEU A 313 8.46 -11.46 22.74
C LEU A 313 7.09 -11.98 22.27
N ILE A 314 6.69 -13.19 22.68
CA ILE A 314 5.36 -13.73 22.37
C ILE A 314 4.26 -12.88 23.00
N VAL A 315 4.43 -12.43 24.25
CA VAL A 315 3.47 -11.53 24.91
C VAL A 315 3.38 -10.20 24.17
N ILE A 316 4.52 -9.58 23.82
CA ILE A 316 4.55 -8.32 23.06
C ILE A 316 3.90 -8.50 21.70
N LEU A 317 4.14 -9.62 21.00
CA LEU A 317 3.53 -9.92 19.70
C LEU A 317 1.99 -9.93 19.79
N VAL A 318 1.43 -10.66 20.76
CA VAL A 318 -0.02 -10.73 20.96
C VAL A 318 -0.59 -9.35 21.30
N ILE A 319 0.05 -8.61 22.20
CA ILE A 319 -0.37 -7.26 22.57
C ILE A 319 -0.30 -6.32 21.37
N LYS A 320 0.76 -6.40 20.56
CA LYS A 320 0.94 -5.54 19.38
C LYS A 320 -0.14 -5.79 18.34
N PHE A 321 -0.53 -7.05 18.09
CA PHE A 321 -1.69 -7.36 17.24
C PHE A 321 -2.96 -6.68 17.75
N ILE A 322 -3.33 -6.93 19.01
CA ILE A 322 -4.56 -6.39 19.61
C ILE A 322 -4.53 -4.86 19.57
N PHE A 323 -3.44 -4.25 20.04
CA PHE A 323 -3.33 -2.81 20.14
C PHE A 323 -3.36 -2.13 18.76
N THR A 324 -2.71 -2.71 17.75
CA THR A 324 -2.78 -2.22 16.36
C THR A 324 -4.20 -2.30 15.81
N PHE A 325 -4.91 -3.42 16.03
CA PHE A 325 -6.27 -3.58 15.53
C PHE A 325 -7.22 -2.56 16.13
N PHE A 326 -7.18 -2.32 17.43
CA PHE A 326 -8.02 -1.32 18.08
C PHE A 326 -7.61 0.12 17.72
N SER A 327 -6.30 0.40 17.64
CA SER A 327 -5.80 1.72 17.21
C SER A 327 -6.29 2.09 15.82
N TYR A 328 -6.07 1.22 14.84
CA TYR A 328 -6.46 1.50 13.46
C TYR A 328 -7.98 1.47 13.24
N SER A 329 -8.68 0.50 13.84
CA SER A 329 -10.13 0.34 13.65
C SER A 329 -10.96 1.46 14.29
N SER A 330 -10.39 2.21 15.22
CA SER A 330 -11.02 3.38 15.82
C SER A 330 -11.28 4.53 14.83
N GLY A 331 -10.61 4.52 13.68
CA GLY A 331 -10.75 5.54 12.63
C GLY A 331 -9.87 6.78 12.84
N VAL A 332 -9.00 6.78 13.84
CA VAL A 332 -7.98 7.83 14.01
C VAL A 332 -6.97 7.84 12.85
N PRO A 333 -6.35 8.99 12.53
CA PRO A 333 -5.37 9.08 11.45
C PRO A 333 -4.07 8.36 11.82
N GLY A 334 -3.64 7.45 10.95
CA GLY A 334 -2.38 6.72 11.11
C GLY A 334 -2.34 5.48 10.23
N GLY A 335 -1.14 5.11 9.78
CA GLY A 335 -0.92 3.97 8.90
C GLY A 335 -0.67 2.67 9.66
N ILE A 336 -0.58 1.57 8.92
CA ILE A 336 -0.40 0.21 9.44
C ILE A 336 0.99 -0.37 9.13
N PHE A 337 1.83 0.35 8.38
CA PHE A 337 3.08 -0.15 7.82
C PHE A 337 4.14 -0.36 8.90
N PHE A 338 4.40 0.59 9.80
CA PHE A 338 5.30 0.33 10.93
C PHE A 338 4.79 -0.82 11.82
N PRO A 339 3.50 -0.86 12.23
CA PRO A 339 2.98 -1.98 13.01
C PRO A 339 3.13 -3.35 12.34
N LEU A 340 2.87 -3.47 11.03
CA LEU A 340 3.08 -4.74 10.33
C LEU A 340 4.58 -5.11 10.24
N LEU A 341 5.48 -4.14 10.06
CA LEU A 341 6.92 -4.41 10.05
C LEU A 341 7.38 -4.88 11.43
N ALA A 342 6.90 -4.24 12.49
CA ALA A 342 7.23 -4.60 13.87
C ALA A 342 6.72 -6.00 14.22
N ILE A 343 5.51 -6.35 13.79
CA ILE A 343 4.98 -7.71 13.92
C ILE A 343 5.86 -8.72 13.16
N GLY A 344 6.28 -8.39 11.93
CA GLY A 344 7.22 -9.20 11.16
C GLY A 344 8.55 -9.38 11.88
N ALA A 345 9.12 -8.30 12.41
CA ALA A 345 10.36 -8.32 13.17
C ALA A 345 10.26 -9.20 14.43
N LEU A 346 9.15 -9.10 15.18
CA LEU A 346 8.91 -9.96 16.36
C LEU A 346 8.83 -11.43 15.96
N VAL A 347 8.11 -11.77 14.89
CA VAL A 347 8.02 -13.15 14.39
C VAL A 347 9.39 -13.65 13.95
N GLY A 348 10.15 -12.85 13.21
CA GLY A 348 11.51 -13.16 12.78
C GLY A 348 12.48 -13.35 13.95
N ALA A 349 12.37 -12.53 15.00
CA ALA A 349 13.18 -12.64 16.20
C ALA A 349 12.85 -13.90 17.00
N ILE A 350 11.56 -14.19 17.21
CA ILE A 350 11.11 -15.42 17.88
C ILE A 350 11.62 -16.64 17.11
N PHE A 351 11.50 -16.61 15.78
CA PHE A 351 11.98 -17.68 14.91
C PHE A 351 13.51 -17.85 15.00
N GLY A 352 14.27 -16.76 14.85
CA GLY A 352 15.73 -16.78 14.93
C GLY A 352 16.24 -17.27 16.29
N LEU A 353 15.67 -16.79 17.40
CA LEU A 353 16.00 -17.23 18.75
C LEU A 353 15.65 -18.71 18.99
N PHE A 354 14.57 -19.20 18.38
CA PHE A 354 14.21 -20.61 18.43
C PHE A 354 15.25 -21.46 17.68
N LEU A 355 15.65 -21.08 16.47
CA LEU A 355 16.67 -21.81 15.73
C LEU A 355 18.05 -21.74 16.40
N ASN A 356 18.41 -20.61 17.00
CA ASN A 356 19.63 -20.48 17.80
C ASN A 356 19.62 -21.49 18.96
N LYS A 357 18.55 -21.52 19.75
CA LYS A 357 18.44 -22.39 20.93
C LYS A 357 18.42 -23.89 20.60
N TYR A 358 17.74 -24.29 19.53
CA TYR A 358 17.51 -25.72 19.23
C TYR A 358 18.37 -26.29 18.10
N LEU A 359 18.82 -25.46 17.15
CA LEU A 359 19.65 -25.89 16.01
C LEU A 359 21.07 -25.31 16.05
N GLY A 360 21.42 -24.54 17.09
CA GLY A 360 22.77 -23.99 17.26
C GLY A 360 23.16 -22.96 16.20
N ILE A 361 22.19 -22.29 15.57
CA ILE A 361 22.48 -21.21 14.62
C ILE A 361 23.10 -20.02 15.37
N SER A 362 24.19 -19.44 14.83
CA SER A 362 24.86 -18.28 15.44
C SER A 362 23.91 -17.11 15.75
N ASP A 363 24.10 -16.47 16.91
CA ASP A 363 23.38 -15.26 17.33
C ASP A 363 23.44 -14.16 16.27
N SER A 364 24.58 -14.04 15.58
CA SER A 364 24.79 -13.05 14.52
C SER A 364 23.82 -13.17 13.34
N LEU A 365 23.15 -14.31 13.18
CA LEU A 365 22.20 -14.56 12.10
C LEU A 365 20.75 -14.26 12.48
N ILE A 366 20.45 -13.98 13.76
CA ILE A 366 19.09 -13.64 14.21
C ILE A 366 18.58 -12.38 13.50
N VAL A 367 19.43 -11.37 13.35
CA VAL A 367 19.11 -10.11 12.65
C VAL A 367 18.70 -10.37 11.20
N ASN A 368 19.29 -11.36 10.53
CA ASN A 368 18.84 -11.73 9.18
C ASN A 368 17.37 -12.19 9.20
N PHE A 369 16.98 -13.09 10.11
CA PHE A 369 15.59 -13.54 10.18
C PHE A 369 14.61 -12.40 10.51
N ILE A 370 15.01 -11.45 11.37
CA ILE A 370 14.20 -10.25 11.68
C ILE A 370 13.94 -9.45 10.40
N VAL A 371 15.01 -9.10 9.68
CA VAL A 371 14.97 -8.25 8.49
C VAL A 371 14.22 -8.91 7.34
N LEU A 372 14.46 -10.21 7.10
CA LEU A 372 13.73 -10.99 6.10
C LEU A 372 12.24 -11.07 6.44
N ALA A 373 11.91 -11.24 7.73
CA ALA A 373 10.54 -11.35 8.18
C ALA A 373 9.75 -10.04 8.06
N MET A 374 10.40 -8.90 8.23
CA MET A 374 9.80 -7.58 8.00
C MET A 374 9.27 -7.45 6.55
N ALA A 375 10.10 -7.73 5.53
CA ALA A 375 9.67 -7.69 4.12
C ALA A 375 8.55 -8.69 3.82
N ALA A 376 8.71 -9.94 4.27
CA ALA A 376 7.76 -10.99 3.97
C ALA A 376 6.39 -10.78 4.67
N GLN A 377 6.38 -10.26 5.89
CA GLN A 377 5.15 -9.86 6.56
C GLN A 377 4.43 -8.75 5.77
N PHE A 378 5.17 -7.74 5.29
CA PHE A 378 4.61 -6.69 4.44
C PHE A 378 3.99 -7.25 3.16
N ALA A 379 4.73 -8.08 2.42
CA ALA A 379 4.24 -8.67 1.18
C ALA A 379 3.01 -9.56 1.38
N SER A 380 2.93 -10.29 2.50
CA SER A 380 1.76 -11.14 2.80
C SER A 380 0.48 -10.33 3.11
N ILE A 381 0.61 -9.15 3.72
CA ILE A 381 -0.50 -8.29 4.14
C ILE A 381 -0.96 -7.37 3.02
N VAL A 382 0.00 -6.67 2.42
CA VAL A 382 -0.24 -5.61 1.43
C VAL A 382 -0.36 -6.19 0.02
N LYS A 383 0.27 -7.34 -0.25
CA LYS A 383 0.36 -7.94 -1.60
C LYS A 383 1.19 -7.12 -2.59
N ALA A 384 2.16 -6.37 -2.07
CA ALA A 384 3.18 -5.63 -2.83
C ALA A 384 4.60 -6.20 -2.59
N PRO A 385 4.95 -7.36 -3.19
CA PRO A 385 6.22 -8.04 -2.92
C PRO A 385 7.45 -7.25 -3.36
N ILE A 386 7.41 -6.52 -4.48
CA ILE A 386 8.58 -5.80 -5.00
C ILE A 386 8.93 -4.63 -4.06
N THR A 387 7.91 -3.91 -3.60
CA THR A 387 8.05 -2.84 -2.61
C THR A 387 8.70 -3.35 -1.32
N GLY A 388 8.22 -4.48 -0.78
CA GLY A 388 8.77 -5.04 0.46
C GLY A 388 10.24 -5.44 0.32
N LEU A 389 10.61 -6.01 -0.84
CA LEU A 389 11.97 -6.39 -1.16
C LEU A 389 12.90 -5.17 -1.33
N MET A 390 12.45 -4.15 -2.05
CA MET A 390 13.22 -2.91 -2.22
C MET A 390 13.40 -2.16 -0.91
N LEU A 391 12.36 -2.10 -0.08
CA LEU A 391 12.37 -1.38 1.20
C LEU A 391 13.47 -1.93 2.12
N ILE A 392 13.50 -3.25 2.29
CA ILE A 392 14.53 -3.87 3.12
C ILE A 392 15.93 -3.73 2.50
N THR A 393 16.04 -3.80 1.18
CA THR A 393 17.33 -3.62 0.50
C THR A 393 17.89 -2.20 0.72
N GLU A 394 17.06 -1.17 0.63
CA GLU A 394 17.47 0.21 0.91
C GLU A 394 17.76 0.44 2.39
N MET A 395 16.89 -0.03 3.30
CA MET A 395 17.08 0.16 4.74
C MET A 395 18.30 -0.56 5.32
N THR A 396 18.71 -1.68 4.71
CA THR A 396 19.94 -2.41 5.10
C THR A 396 21.18 -1.86 4.42
N GLY A 397 21.03 -1.04 3.37
CA GLY A 397 22.14 -0.51 2.58
C GLY A 397 22.97 -1.57 1.84
N THR A 398 22.44 -2.80 1.66
CA THR A 398 23.18 -3.90 1.04
C THR A 398 22.29 -4.81 0.20
N PHE A 399 22.76 -5.16 -1.00
CA PHE A 399 22.10 -6.13 -1.88
C PHE A 399 22.37 -7.58 -1.49
N LYS A 400 23.17 -7.84 -0.45
CA LYS A 400 23.51 -9.21 -0.01
C LYS A 400 22.29 -10.01 0.46
N HIS A 401 21.22 -9.34 0.88
CA HIS A 401 19.98 -9.99 1.33
C HIS A 401 18.94 -10.19 0.22
N LEU A 402 19.22 -9.78 -1.03
CA LEU A 402 18.22 -9.76 -2.10
C LEU A 402 17.60 -11.15 -2.36
N LEU A 403 18.45 -12.17 -2.53
CA LEU A 403 18.00 -13.54 -2.77
C LEU A 403 17.21 -14.13 -1.58
N PRO A 404 17.71 -14.12 -0.33
CA PRO A 404 16.95 -14.67 0.79
C PRO A 404 15.65 -13.90 1.05
N VAL A 405 15.63 -12.57 0.87
CA VAL A 405 14.38 -11.77 0.96
C VAL A 405 13.38 -12.23 -0.09
N ALA A 406 13.81 -12.35 -1.36
CA ALA A 406 12.93 -12.78 -2.45
C ALA A 406 12.27 -14.15 -2.18
N ILE A 407 13.04 -15.10 -1.65
CA ILE A 407 12.52 -16.44 -1.29
C ILE A 407 11.46 -16.32 -0.19
N THR A 408 11.78 -15.67 0.94
CA THR A 408 10.86 -15.56 2.07
C THR A 408 9.58 -14.78 1.69
N VAL A 409 9.73 -13.67 0.95
CA VAL A 409 8.63 -12.84 0.44
C VAL A 409 7.72 -13.64 -0.48
N THR A 410 8.27 -14.38 -1.43
CA THR A 410 7.49 -15.16 -2.39
C THR A 410 6.69 -16.25 -1.68
N VAL A 411 7.30 -16.98 -0.74
CA VAL A 411 6.60 -18.01 0.02
C VAL A 411 5.50 -17.40 0.90
N ALA A 412 5.78 -16.30 1.59
CA ALA A 412 4.77 -15.62 2.42
C ALA A 412 3.59 -15.10 1.59
N TYR A 413 3.88 -14.55 0.41
CA TYR A 413 2.86 -14.11 -0.54
C TYR A 413 1.97 -15.27 -0.98
N LEU A 414 2.58 -16.40 -1.42
CA LEU A 414 1.87 -17.59 -1.89
C LEU A 414 1.00 -18.20 -0.80
N VAL A 415 1.55 -18.42 0.39
CA VAL A 415 0.79 -19.00 1.52
C VAL A 415 -0.37 -18.09 1.91
N SER A 416 -0.16 -16.77 1.93
CA SER A 416 -1.24 -15.82 2.18
C SER A 416 -2.34 -15.88 1.09
N ASP A 417 -1.95 -16.10 -0.17
CA ASP A 417 -2.86 -16.23 -1.30
C ASP A 417 -3.71 -17.50 -1.24
N MET A 418 -3.08 -18.63 -0.89
CA MET A 418 -3.76 -19.90 -0.66
C MET A 418 -4.83 -19.81 0.44
N LEU A 419 -4.66 -18.89 1.39
CA LEU A 419 -5.63 -18.60 2.45
C LEU A 419 -6.73 -17.60 2.03
N ASN A 420 -6.81 -17.26 0.74
CA ASN A 420 -7.74 -16.26 0.17
C ASN A 420 -7.64 -14.90 0.86
N ASN A 421 -6.42 -14.46 1.18
CA ASN A 421 -6.19 -13.16 1.78
C ASN A 421 -6.12 -12.07 0.69
N LYS A 422 -7.13 -11.21 0.64
CA LYS A 422 -7.13 -10.03 -0.24
C LYS A 422 -6.07 -9.00 0.20
N PRO A 423 -5.53 -8.17 -0.71
CA PRO A 423 -4.72 -7.00 -0.36
C PRO A 423 -5.45 -6.12 0.66
N ILE A 424 -4.75 -5.70 1.71
CA ILE A 424 -5.39 -4.98 2.81
C ILE A 424 -5.89 -3.59 2.40
N TYR A 425 -5.13 -2.83 1.60
CA TYR A 425 -5.54 -1.48 1.18
C TYR A 425 -6.74 -1.52 0.24
N GLU A 426 -6.81 -2.50 -0.64
CA GLU A 426 -8.00 -2.75 -1.47
C GLU A 426 -9.23 -3.07 -0.61
N SER A 427 -9.09 -3.97 0.37
CA SER A 427 -10.19 -4.32 1.30
C SER A 427 -10.65 -3.10 2.13
N LEU A 428 -9.72 -2.22 2.48
CA LEU A 428 -10.01 -0.98 3.20
C LEU A 428 -10.70 0.06 2.30
N LEU A 429 -10.28 0.17 1.03
CA LEU A 429 -10.91 1.02 0.03
C LEU A 429 -12.35 0.55 -0.27
N GLU A 430 -12.56 -0.75 -0.51
CA GLU A 430 -13.88 -1.36 -0.70
C GLU A 430 -14.83 -0.93 0.43
N ARG A 431 -14.41 -1.11 1.69
CA ARG A 431 -15.19 -0.73 2.88
C ARG A 431 -15.40 0.77 3.03
N LEU A 432 -14.43 1.60 2.62
CA LEU A 432 -14.57 3.05 2.65
C LEU A 432 -15.66 3.51 1.66
N LEU A 433 -15.64 2.97 0.44
CA LEU A 433 -16.63 3.28 -0.60
C LEU A 433 -18.04 2.79 -0.22
N GLU A 434 -18.15 1.59 0.34
CA GLU A 434 -19.41 1.07 0.88
C GLU A 434 -20.02 2.02 1.92
N ARG A 435 -19.20 2.57 2.84
CA ARG A 435 -19.66 3.55 3.84
C ARG A 435 -20.10 4.88 3.23
N MET A 436 -19.58 5.24 2.06
CA MET A 436 -19.98 6.42 1.30
C MET A 436 -21.23 6.17 0.43
N ASN A 437 -21.82 4.97 0.48
CA ASN A 437 -22.87 4.51 -0.43
C ASN A 437 -22.47 4.59 -1.91
N ILE A 438 -21.17 4.60 -2.20
CA ILE A 438 -20.65 4.45 -3.57
C ILE A 438 -20.69 2.95 -3.82
N LYS A 439 -21.83 2.47 -4.33
CA LYS A 439 -22.03 1.05 -4.62
C LYS A 439 -20.96 0.60 -5.60
N PHE A 440 -20.19 -0.38 -5.17
CA PHE A 440 -19.35 -1.15 -6.07
C PHE A 440 -20.29 -1.96 -6.97
N ASN A 441 -20.35 -1.63 -8.25
CA ASN A 441 -20.67 -2.67 -9.22
C ASN A 441 -19.44 -3.57 -9.30
N THR A 442 -19.31 -4.52 -8.36
CA THR A 442 -18.32 -5.61 -8.39
C THR A 442 -18.62 -6.61 -9.52
N GLY A 443 -19.46 -6.23 -10.48
CA GLY A 443 -19.41 -6.79 -11.81
C GLY A 443 -18.11 -6.39 -12.49
N ILE A 444 -16.95 -6.80 -11.95
CA ILE A 444 -15.95 -7.37 -12.85
C ILE A 444 -16.63 -8.63 -13.38
N LYS A 445 -17.53 -8.46 -14.36
CA LYS A 445 -17.86 -9.53 -15.29
C LYS A 445 -16.49 -9.89 -15.83
N LYS A 446 -15.83 -10.93 -15.30
CA LYS A 446 -14.54 -11.39 -15.81
C LYS A 446 -14.78 -11.56 -17.30
N LYS A 447 -14.08 -10.77 -18.11
CA LYS A 447 -14.24 -10.83 -19.54
C LYS A 447 -13.16 -11.77 -20.05
N GLU A 448 -13.56 -12.75 -20.84
CA GLU A 448 -12.64 -13.66 -21.50
C GLU A 448 -12.69 -13.39 -23.01
N ILE A 449 -11.54 -13.56 -23.65
CA ILE A 449 -11.35 -13.38 -25.08
C ILE A 449 -11.36 -14.77 -25.72
N PHE A 450 -12.12 -14.91 -26.79
CA PHE A 450 -12.20 -16.13 -27.59
C PHE A 450 -11.99 -15.82 -29.06
N ASP A 451 -11.28 -16.72 -29.73
CA ASP A 451 -11.05 -16.67 -31.16
C ASP A 451 -12.06 -17.58 -31.86
N PHE A 452 -12.78 -17.01 -32.83
CA PHE A 452 -13.73 -17.76 -33.66
C PHE A 452 -13.33 -17.69 -35.13
N GLU A 453 -12.99 -18.84 -35.69
CA GLU A 453 -12.72 -18.98 -37.11
C GLU A 453 -14.04 -19.05 -37.90
N VAL A 454 -14.22 -18.15 -38.87
CA VAL A 454 -15.38 -18.10 -39.75
C VAL A 454 -15.23 -19.13 -40.86
N LYS A 455 -16.06 -20.18 -40.85
CA LYS A 455 -16.00 -21.22 -41.88
C LYS A 455 -16.73 -20.81 -43.15
N ILE A 456 -16.31 -21.40 -44.26
CA ILE A 456 -17.00 -21.30 -45.56
C ILE A 456 -18.43 -21.84 -45.40
N GLY A 457 -19.41 -21.09 -45.90
CA GLY A 457 -20.85 -21.39 -45.81
C GLY A 457 -21.50 -21.03 -44.47
N SER A 458 -20.78 -20.34 -43.57
CA SER A 458 -21.31 -19.94 -42.26
C SER A 458 -22.28 -18.76 -42.34
N GLU A 459 -23.09 -18.57 -41.30
CA GLU A 459 -24.07 -17.47 -41.23
C GLU A 459 -23.39 -16.08 -41.27
N LEU A 460 -22.13 -16.00 -40.85
CA LEU A 460 -21.35 -14.77 -40.82
C LEU A 460 -20.70 -14.42 -42.16
N GLU A 461 -20.51 -15.40 -43.04
CA GLU A 461 -19.81 -15.18 -44.31
C GLU A 461 -20.55 -14.13 -45.16
N GLY A 462 -19.84 -13.06 -45.49
CA GLY A 462 -20.33 -12.00 -46.34
C GLY A 462 -21.28 -11.00 -45.66
N LYS A 463 -21.52 -11.10 -44.35
CA LYS A 463 -22.26 -10.08 -43.59
C LYS A 463 -21.34 -8.94 -43.14
N LEU A 464 -21.91 -7.75 -43.01
CA LEU A 464 -21.23 -6.65 -42.31
C LEU A 464 -21.34 -6.85 -40.80
N ILE A 465 -20.32 -6.42 -40.04
CA ILE A 465 -20.33 -6.56 -38.57
C ILE A 465 -21.60 -5.96 -37.95
N LYS A 466 -22.06 -4.80 -38.46
CA LYS A 466 -23.27 -4.12 -37.94
C LYS A 466 -24.58 -4.89 -38.21
N ASP A 467 -24.59 -5.75 -39.23
CA ASP A 467 -25.77 -6.50 -39.65
C ASP A 467 -25.91 -7.84 -38.90
N VAL A 468 -24.91 -8.19 -38.09
CA VAL A 468 -24.91 -9.39 -37.25
C VAL A 468 -25.45 -9.04 -35.86
N LYS A 469 -26.37 -9.87 -35.37
CA LYS A 469 -26.88 -9.75 -34.00
C LYS A 469 -25.91 -10.42 -33.03
N TRP A 470 -25.08 -9.60 -32.39
CA TRP A 470 -24.12 -10.04 -31.37
C TRP A 470 -24.79 -10.13 -29.98
N PRO A 471 -24.28 -11.00 -29.09
CA PRO A 471 -24.70 -11.02 -27.69
C PRO A 471 -24.56 -9.66 -26.99
N GLU A 472 -25.52 -9.30 -26.12
CA GLU A 472 -25.66 -7.98 -25.47
C GLU A 472 -24.44 -7.50 -24.66
N ASP A 473 -23.56 -8.42 -24.25
CA ASP A 473 -22.31 -8.13 -23.51
C ASP A 473 -21.05 -8.63 -24.27
N SER A 474 -21.06 -8.55 -25.60
CA SER A 474 -19.91 -8.95 -26.44
C SER A 474 -19.35 -7.79 -27.26
N LEU A 475 -18.04 -7.83 -27.55
CA LEU A 475 -17.36 -6.87 -28.41
C LEU A 475 -16.32 -7.61 -29.25
N ILE A 476 -16.31 -7.39 -30.56
CA ILE A 476 -15.19 -7.83 -31.41
C ILE A 476 -14.05 -6.85 -31.19
N ILE A 477 -12.89 -7.35 -30.80
CA ILE A 477 -11.69 -6.54 -30.55
C ILE A 477 -10.88 -6.44 -31.83
N THR A 478 -10.73 -7.56 -32.53
CA THR A 478 -9.78 -7.72 -33.64
C THR A 478 -10.31 -8.72 -34.66
N ILE A 479 -10.03 -8.50 -35.94
CA ILE A 479 -10.25 -9.50 -37.00
C ILE A 479 -8.91 -9.83 -37.63
N PHE A 480 -8.50 -11.09 -37.57
CA PHE A 480 -7.33 -11.57 -38.30
C PHE A 480 -7.76 -12.15 -39.64
N ARG A 481 -7.24 -11.57 -40.72
CA ARG A 481 -7.40 -12.08 -42.08
C ARG A 481 -6.04 -12.55 -42.59
N GLY A 482 -5.74 -13.82 -42.36
CA GLY A 482 -4.39 -14.35 -42.57
C GLY A 482 -3.38 -13.72 -41.60
N ALA A 483 -2.46 -12.90 -42.12
CA ALA A 483 -1.46 -12.20 -41.33
C ALA A 483 -1.82 -10.72 -41.03
N GLU A 484 -2.92 -10.20 -41.60
CA GLU A 484 -3.35 -8.83 -41.38
C GLU A 484 -4.29 -8.73 -40.19
N GLU A 485 -3.99 -7.76 -39.32
CA GLU A 485 -4.82 -7.39 -38.17
C GLU A 485 -5.72 -6.20 -38.55
N ILE A 486 -7.04 -6.41 -38.49
CA ILE A 486 -8.03 -5.43 -38.92
C ILE A 486 -8.83 -4.94 -37.70
N ILE A 487 -8.86 -3.62 -37.51
CA ILE A 487 -9.68 -2.99 -36.47
C ILE A 487 -11.16 -3.08 -36.87
N PRO A 488 -12.02 -3.75 -36.09
CA PRO A 488 -13.41 -3.96 -36.44
C PRO A 488 -14.20 -2.65 -36.42
N ASN A 489 -14.99 -2.44 -37.48
CA ASN A 489 -15.95 -1.36 -37.60
C ASN A 489 -17.22 -1.90 -38.26
N GLY A 490 -18.35 -1.21 -38.09
CA GLY A 490 -19.64 -1.69 -38.57
C GLY A 490 -19.73 -1.92 -40.09
N GLU A 491 -18.79 -1.40 -40.88
CA GLU A 491 -18.76 -1.47 -42.34
C GLU A 491 -17.85 -2.57 -42.88
N ILE A 492 -17.11 -3.27 -42.01
CA ILE A 492 -16.27 -4.39 -42.42
C ILE A 492 -17.14 -5.60 -42.73
N LYS A 493 -16.89 -6.19 -43.90
CA LYS A 493 -17.48 -7.45 -44.35
C LYS A 493 -16.64 -8.62 -43.84
N ILE A 494 -17.29 -9.54 -43.15
CA ILE A 494 -16.69 -10.77 -42.63
C ILE A 494 -16.49 -11.75 -43.80
N GLN A 495 -15.32 -12.35 -43.89
CA GLN A 495 -14.93 -13.32 -44.92
C GLN A 495 -14.67 -14.69 -44.32
N ALA A 496 -14.83 -15.75 -45.12
CA ALA A 496 -14.42 -17.07 -44.71
C ALA A 496 -12.89 -17.11 -44.49
N GLY A 497 -12.46 -17.74 -43.40
CA GLY A 497 -11.07 -17.75 -42.94
C GLY A 497 -10.68 -16.57 -42.05
N ASP A 498 -11.58 -15.60 -41.82
CA ASP A 498 -11.37 -14.59 -40.78
C ASP A 498 -11.40 -15.24 -39.39
N VAL A 499 -10.49 -14.84 -38.52
CA VAL A 499 -10.55 -15.16 -37.08
C VAL A 499 -11.01 -13.94 -36.32
N LEU A 500 -12.19 -14.04 -35.70
CA LEU A 500 -12.80 -12.97 -34.91
C LEU A 500 -12.38 -13.14 -33.45
N GLU A 501 -11.62 -12.18 -32.93
CA GLU A 501 -11.28 -12.11 -31.51
C GLU A 501 -12.40 -11.36 -30.78
N ILE A 502 -13.19 -12.08 -29.98
CA ILE A 502 -14.39 -11.54 -29.33
C ILE A 502 -14.27 -11.64 -27.81
N ILE A 503 -14.54 -10.54 -27.13
CA ILE A 503 -14.57 -10.46 -25.67
C ILE A 503 -16.00 -10.47 -25.14
N PHE A 504 -16.31 -11.34 -24.17
CA PHE A 504 -17.61 -11.37 -23.51
C PHE A 504 -17.54 -11.82 -22.04
N SER A 505 -18.64 -11.63 -21.31
CA SER A 505 -18.75 -11.95 -19.88
C SER A 505 -18.65 -13.44 -19.59
N LYS A 506 -17.80 -13.81 -18.61
CA LYS A 506 -17.65 -15.18 -18.10
C LYS A 506 -18.94 -15.78 -17.54
N GLU A 507 -19.84 -14.95 -17.03
CA GLU A 507 -21.11 -15.42 -16.42
C GLU A 507 -22.04 -16.14 -17.42
N LYS A 508 -21.93 -15.80 -18.72
CA LYS A 508 -22.71 -16.41 -19.82
C LYS A 508 -21.81 -17.05 -20.88
N GLN A 509 -20.59 -17.42 -20.49
CA GLN A 509 -19.54 -17.88 -21.40
C GLN A 509 -20.00 -19.02 -22.31
N ALA A 510 -20.55 -20.10 -21.74
CA ALA A 510 -20.99 -21.26 -22.53
C ALA A 510 -22.08 -20.88 -23.53
N GLN A 511 -23.09 -20.12 -23.09
CA GLN A 511 -24.18 -19.66 -23.94
C GLN A 511 -23.68 -18.79 -25.11
N TYR A 512 -22.80 -17.82 -24.83
CA TYR A 512 -22.28 -16.91 -25.86
C TYR A 512 -21.27 -17.58 -26.78
N TYR A 513 -20.46 -18.50 -26.24
CA TYR A 513 -19.57 -19.32 -27.05
C TYR A 513 -20.36 -20.18 -28.04
N ASP A 514 -21.42 -20.86 -27.58
CA ASP A 514 -22.27 -21.69 -28.43
C ASP A 514 -23.04 -20.84 -29.46
N GLU A 515 -23.61 -19.71 -29.07
CA GLU A 515 -24.33 -18.79 -29.97
C GLU A 515 -23.43 -18.24 -31.07
N ILE A 516 -22.20 -17.84 -30.76
CA ILE A 516 -21.24 -17.32 -31.74
C ILE A 516 -20.71 -18.47 -32.61
N SER A 517 -20.41 -19.62 -32.01
CA SER A 517 -19.97 -20.82 -32.74
C SER A 517 -21.01 -21.23 -33.78
N GLU A 518 -22.28 -21.32 -33.41
CA GLU A 518 -23.35 -21.67 -34.35
C GLU A 518 -23.41 -20.75 -35.59
N LYS A 519 -22.98 -19.49 -35.43
CA LYS A 519 -22.93 -18.52 -36.52
C LYS A 519 -21.69 -18.69 -37.40
N THR A 520 -20.59 -19.21 -36.85
CA THR A 520 -19.31 -19.39 -37.55
C THR A 520 -19.19 -20.76 -38.25
N TYR A 521 -20.04 -21.74 -37.91
CA TYR A 521 -20.14 -23.02 -38.60
C TYR A 521 -21.18 -23.00 -39.74
N CYS A 522 -20.92 -23.81 -40.77
CA CYS A 522 -21.91 -24.08 -41.82
C CYS A 522 -23.01 -24.97 -41.24
N LYS A 523 -24.28 -24.54 -41.34
CA LYS A 523 -25.44 -25.41 -41.09
C LYS A 523 -25.63 -26.26 -42.35
N ILE A 524 -25.26 -27.53 -42.29
CA ILE A 524 -25.61 -28.52 -43.32
C ILE A 524 -27.10 -28.82 -43.23
#